data_AF-C0PHE1-F1
#
_entry.id   AF-C0PHE1-F1
#
_cell.length_a   1.000
_cell.length_b   1.000
_cell.length_c   1.000
_cell.angle_alpha   90.00
_cell.angle_beta   90.00
_cell.angle_gamma   90.00
#
_symmetry.space_group_name_H-M   'P 1'
#
loop_
_entity.id
_entity.type
_entity.pdbx_description
1 polymer ?
#
loop_
_entity_poly.entity_id
_entity_poly.type
_entity_poly.pdbx_seq_one_letter_code
_entity_poly.pdbx_strand_id
1 'polypeptide(L)'
;MEAAEERPRRRPAGLGVLALLCSSLLLNVLFLAYYYFLSPPSQLADGGSCGLSWALRAARDAEALAATDSCSGHGQVFLDGVVGEDGRPGCECNRCFDGPHCSIRTPNCTADATSGDPLFLEPYWKRHAAASAVLVPGWHRLSYATTDGLFQSVELENHIRRLHRAVGNAVVDGKRLVFGAGSTQLINALVHALSPDANAAAASPPARVVATAPYYPPYRTQTAMFDGREYRWEGTTAAAWANASRNSSSFIEFVTSPNNPDALLRAPVLRGSAVIADHAYYWPHFTHIAAPADEDVMLFTMSKPSGHAGSRLGCVATC
;
A
#
# COMPACT_ATOMS: atom_id res chain seq x y z
N MET A 1 46.83 -4.08 -100.77
CA MET A 1 47.25 -4.75 -99.53
C MET A 1 47.01 -3.77 -98.40
N GLU A 2 45.78 -3.72 -97.89
CA GLU A 2 45.22 -4.57 -96.82
C GLU A 2 45.38 -3.90 -95.45
N ALA A 3 44.30 -3.99 -94.67
CA ALA A 3 43.99 -3.15 -93.52
C ALA A 3 44.80 -3.51 -92.27
N ALA A 4 44.85 -2.57 -91.32
CA ALA A 4 44.88 -2.90 -89.90
C ALA A 4 44.11 -1.84 -89.11
N GLU A 5 42.88 -2.20 -88.75
CA GLU A 5 41.99 -1.48 -87.83
C GLU A 5 42.37 -1.89 -86.40
N GLU A 6 42.70 -0.93 -85.54
CA GLU A 6 43.07 -1.17 -84.15
C GLU A 6 41.81 -1.24 -83.27
N ARG A 7 41.49 -2.44 -82.78
CA ARG A 7 40.28 -2.75 -81.99
C ARG A 7 40.48 -2.35 -80.51
N PRO A 8 39.54 -1.63 -79.86
CA PRO A 8 39.65 -1.33 -78.44
C PRO A 8 39.38 -2.59 -77.59
N ARG A 9 40.30 -2.86 -76.66
CA ARG A 9 40.26 -3.98 -75.71
C ARG A 9 39.08 -3.81 -74.75
N ARG A 10 38.00 -4.59 -74.92
CA ARG A 10 36.90 -4.69 -73.94
C ARG A 10 37.47 -5.19 -72.60
N ARG A 11 37.41 -4.37 -71.55
CA ARG A 11 37.63 -4.83 -70.17
C ARG A 11 36.52 -5.81 -69.79
N PRO A 12 36.82 -6.95 -69.15
CA PRO A 12 35.79 -7.92 -68.80
C PRO A 12 34.98 -7.38 -67.61
N ALA A 13 33.73 -6.96 -67.86
CA ALA A 13 32.77 -6.56 -66.84
C ALA A 13 32.42 -7.70 -65.85
N GLY A 14 32.78 -8.95 -66.15
CA GLY A 14 32.47 -10.12 -65.34
C GLY A 14 33.25 -10.22 -64.03
N LEU A 15 34.50 -9.75 -63.98
CA LEU A 15 35.35 -9.88 -62.78
C LEU A 15 34.90 -8.96 -61.63
N GLY A 16 34.47 -7.74 -61.95
CA GLY A 16 33.96 -6.79 -60.96
C GLY A 16 32.62 -7.22 -60.37
N VAL A 17 31.72 -7.75 -61.20
CA VAL A 17 30.40 -8.24 -60.75
C VAL A 17 30.56 -9.49 -59.87
N LEU A 18 31.48 -10.40 -60.22
CA LEU A 18 31.77 -11.59 -59.42
C LEU A 18 32.36 -11.21 -58.05
N ALA A 19 33.27 -10.23 -58.01
CA ALA A 19 33.85 -9.74 -56.77
C ALA A 19 32.80 -9.11 -55.84
N LEU A 20 31.83 -8.36 -56.39
CA LEU A 20 30.72 -7.77 -55.64
C LEU A 20 29.74 -8.81 -55.10
N LEU A 21 29.45 -9.87 -55.86
CA LEU A 21 28.61 -10.98 -55.40
C LEU A 21 29.29 -11.77 -54.27
N CYS A 22 30.58 -12.07 -54.41
CA CYS A 22 31.35 -12.76 -53.38
C CYS A 22 31.46 -11.94 -52.09
N SER A 23 31.68 -10.63 -52.18
CA SER A 23 31.75 -9.76 -51.00
C SER A 23 30.40 -9.62 -50.32
N SER A 24 29.29 -9.54 -51.07
CA SER A 24 27.94 -9.53 -50.50
C SER A 24 27.61 -10.85 -49.78
N LEU A 25 27.95 -12.00 -50.37
CA LEU A 25 27.75 -13.30 -49.73
C LEU A 25 28.59 -13.43 -48.45
N LEU A 26 29.85 -13.00 -48.49
CA LEU A 26 30.72 -13.01 -47.31
C LEU A 26 30.16 -12.10 -46.21
N LEU A 27 29.68 -10.91 -46.55
CA LEU A 27 29.10 -9.97 -45.60
C LEU A 27 27.82 -10.54 -44.96
N ASN A 28 26.96 -11.18 -45.76
CA ASN A 28 25.75 -11.85 -45.26
C ASN A 28 26.10 -13.05 -44.34
N VAL A 29 27.13 -13.82 -44.68
CA VAL A 29 27.62 -14.90 -43.81
C VAL A 29 28.19 -14.34 -42.50
N LEU A 30 28.92 -13.22 -42.55
CA LEU A 30 29.43 -12.55 -41.36
C LEU A 30 28.31 -11.94 -40.51
N PHE A 31 27.26 -11.38 -41.12
CA PHE A 31 26.08 -10.90 -40.39
C PHE A 31 25.28 -12.05 -39.77
N LEU A 32 25.12 -13.17 -40.47
CA LEU A 32 24.50 -14.38 -39.92
C LEU A 32 25.36 -14.96 -38.80
N ALA A 33 26.67 -15.04 -38.97
CA ALA A 33 27.57 -15.48 -37.92
C ALA A 33 27.56 -14.53 -36.71
N TYR A 34 27.52 -13.21 -36.93
CA TYR A 34 27.35 -12.24 -35.85
C TYR A 34 26.00 -12.42 -35.15
N TYR A 35 24.92 -12.66 -35.89
CA TYR A 35 23.60 -12.92 -35.34
C TYR A 35 23.53 -14.23 -34.55
N TYR A 36 24.18 -15.29 -35.01
CA TYR A 36 24.13 -16.61 -34.35
C TYR A 36 25.19 -16.80 -33.25
N PHE A 37 26.35 -16.14 -33.34
CA PHE A 37 27.48 -16.35 -32.42
C PHE A 37 27.78 -15.15 -31.51
N LEU A 38 27.37 -13.92 -31.86
CA LEU A 38 27.70 -12.69 -31.11
C LEU A 38 26.47 -11.90 -30.66
N SER A 39 25.28 -12.13 -31.23
CA SER A 39 24.05 -11.74 -30.54
C SER A 39 23.91 -12.68 -29.35
N PRO A 40 23.75 -12.14 -28.13
CA PRO A 40 23.59 -12.99 -26.97
C PRO A 40 22.38 -13.89 -27.22
N PRO A 41 22.51 -15.22 -27.09
CA PRO A 41 21.34 -16.05 -26.98
C PRO A 41 20.62 -15.56 -25.73
N SER A 42 19.52 -14.85 -25.92
CA SER A 42 18.53 -14.78 -24.88
C SER A 42 18.08 -16.22 -24.69
N GLN A 43 18.50 -16.82 -23.58
CA GLN A 43 18.29 -18.21 -23.13
C GLN A 43 19.51 -19.14 -23.31
N LEU A 44 19.82 -19.88 -22.22
CA LEU A 44 20.92 -20.82 -21.98
C LEU A 44 22.15 -20.15 -21.32
N ALA A 45 22.47 -20.32 -20.04
CA ALA A 45 22.03 -21.30 -19.06
C ALA A 45 22.15 -20.72 -17.63
N ASP A 46 21.06 -20.74 -16.89
CA ASP A 46 21.08 -20.85 -15.44
C ASP A 46 19.96 -21.82 -15.10
N GLY A 47 20.33 -22.98 -14.54
CA GLY A 47 19.48 -24.16 -14.34
C GLY A 47 18.40 -23.98 -13.26
N GLY A 48 17.60 -22.91 -13.37
CA GLY A 48 16.51 -22.60 -12.45
C GLY A 48 15.63 -21.42 -12.84
N SER A 49 15.85 -20.75 -13.98
CA SER A 49 15.00 -19.63 -14.41
C SER A 49 13.88 -20.10 -15.35
N CYS A 50 12.72 -20.41 -14.78
CA CYS A 50 11.48 -20.63 -15.54
C CYS A 50 10.97 -19.30 -16.16
N GLY A 51 11.60 -18.83 -17.24
CA GLY A 51 11.07 -17.75 -18.07
C GLY A 51 11.14 -16.33 -17.50
N LEU A 52 11.75 -16.13 -16.32
CA LEU A 52 11.97 -14.81 -15.75
C LEU A 52 13.24 -14.17 -16.33
N SER A 53 13.13 -12.93 -16.81
CA SER A 53 14.24 -12.14 -17.36
C SER A 53 14.70 -11.05 -16.37
N TRP A 54 14.29 -9.80 -16.58
CA TRP A 54 14.69 -8.65 -15.75
C TRP A 54 14.20 -8.75 -14.30
N ALA A 55 13.11 -9.47 -14.06
CA ALA A 55 12.52 -9.70 -12.74
C ALA A 55 13.33 -10.67 -11.87
N LEU A 56 14.16 -11.52 -12.48
CA LEU A 56 14.77 -12.67 -11.82
C LEU A 56 15.66 -12.26 -10.63
N ARG A 57 16.44 -11.18 -10.77
CA ARG A 57 17.32 -10.72 -9.70
C ARG A 57 16.53 -10.25 -8.48
N ALA A 58 15.55 -9.37 -8.69
CA ALA A 58 14.71 -8.86 -7.59
C ALA A 58 13.95 -9.98 -6.86
N ALA A 59 13.44 -10.97 -7.60
CA ALA A 59 12.79 -12.14 -7.01
C ALA A 59 13.76 -12.98 -6.17
N ARG A 60 14.95 -13.27 -6.71
CA ARG A 60 16.00 -14.03 -6.00
C ARG A 60 16.46 -13.33 -4.73
N ASP A 61 16.66 -12.02 -4.78
CA ASP A 61 17.11 -11.24 -3.63
C ASP A 61 16.06 -11.26 -2.51
N ALA A 62 14.77 -11.12 -2.86
CA ALA A 62 13.67 -11.21 -1.90
C ALA A 62 13.54 -12.62 -1.29
N GLU A 63 13.60 -13.68 -2.11
CA GLU A 63 13.55 -15.05 -1.60
C GLU A 63 14.76 -15.41 -0.74
N ALA A 64 15.97 -14.96 -1.11
CA ALA A 64 17.18 -15.24 -0.36
C ALA A 64 17.13 -14.66 1.07
N LEU A 65 16.60 -13.45 1.23
CA LEU A 65 16.41 -12.83 2.55
C LEU A 65 15.26 -13.45 3.34
N ALA A 66 14.19 -13.88 2.66
CA ALA A 66 13.06 -14.52 3.32
C ALA A 66 13.36 -15.98 3.75
N ALA A 67 14.22 -16.67 3.01
CA ALA A 67 14.61 -18.06 3.28
C ALA A 67 15.60 -18.20 4.44
N THR A 68 16.28 -17.13 4.82
CA THR A 68 17.17 -17.15 5.96
C THR A 68 16.37 -17.21 7.26
N ASP A 69 16.38 -18.38 7.91
CA ASP A 69 16.02 -18.52 9.35
C ASP A 69 17.11 -17.92 10.26
N SER A 70 17.82 -16.91 9.77
CA SER A 70 18.97 -16.31 10.42
C SER A 70 18.60 -15.49 11.65
N CYS A 71 17.31 -15.22 11.88
CA CYS A 71 16.85 -14.41 13.00
C CYS A 71 16.21 -15.24 14.12
N SER A 72 16.45 -16.57 14.15
CA SER A 72 16.08 -17.46 15.26
C SER A 72 14.60 -17.46 15.64
N GLY A 73 13.69 -17.12 14.71
CA GLY A 73 12.27 -16.92 15.02
C GLY A 73 11.95 -15.69 15.90
N HIS A 74 12.93 -14.83 16.14
CA HIS A 74 12.87 -13.68 17.04
C HIS A 74 13.18 -12.35 16.34
N GLY A 75 13.13 -12.32 15.01
CA GLY A 75 13.30 -11.12 14.22
C GLY A 75 12.96 -11.37 12.75
N GLN A 76 13.22 -10.37 11.91
CA GLN A 76 13.05 -10.41 10.47
C GLN A 76 14.24 -9.76 9.76
N VAL A 77 14.38 -10.01 8.46
CA VAL A 77 15.27 -9.25 7.59
C VAL A 77 14.43 -8.63 6.49
N PHE A 78 14.67 -7.35 6.20
CA PHE A 78 14.01 -6.63 5.11
C PHE A 78 15.03 -6.20 4.05
N LEU A 79 14.56 -6.04 2.80
CA LEU A 79 15.41 -5.64 1.66
C LEU A 79 16.07 -4.27 1.87
N ASP A 80 15.42 -3.37 2.59
CA ASP A 80 15.86 -2.02 2.94
C ASP A 80 16.42 -1.92 4.37
N GLY A 81 16.66 -3.06 5.03
CA GLY A 81 17.24 -3.11 6.37
C GLY A 81 18.64 -2.49 6.43
N VAL A 82 19.05 -2.08 7.63
CA VAL A 82 20.38 -1.49 7.86
C VAL A 82 21.47 -2.50 7.49
N VAL A 83 22.37 -2.07 6.62
CA VAL A 83 23.43 -2.91 6.05
C VAL A 83 24.62 -3.00 7.01
N GLY A 84 25.04 -4.23 7.32
CA GLY A 84 26.23 -4.52 8.11
C GLY A 84 27.54 -4.41 7.31
N GLU A 85 28.67 -4.70 7.97
CA GLU A 85 30.00 -4.68 7.34
C GLU A 85 30.14 -5.68 6.17
N ASP A 86 29.34 -6.75 6.17
CA ASP A 86 29.28 -7.77 5.13
C ASP A 86 28.47 -7.33 3.88
N GLY A 87 27.93 -6.11 3.89
CA GLY A 87 27.13 -5.58 2.80
C GLY A 87 25.71 -6.14 2.72
N ARG A 88 25.23 -6.85 3.76
CA ARG A 88 23.88 -7.41 3.82
C ARG A 88 23.03 -6.77 4.93
N PRO A 89 21.69 -6.69 4.75
CA PRO A 89 20.81 -6.21 5.81
C PRO A 89 20.83 -7.18 7.00
N GLY A 90 20.96 -6.63 8.21
CA GLY A 90 20.95 -7.40 9.45
C GLY A 90 19.54 -7.77 9.92
N CYS A 91 19.45 -8.66 10.91
CA CYS A 91 18.19 -8.97 11.57
C CYS A 91 17.66 -7.77 12.38
N GLU A 92 16.39 -7.44 12.17
CA GLU A 92 15.60 -6.57 13.03
C GLU A 92 14.89 -7.41 14.08
N CYS A 93 15.32 -7.30 15.33
CA CYS A 93 14.88 -8.17 16.41
C CYS A 93 13.57 -7.71 17.07
N ASN A 94 12.76 -8.70 17.44
CA ASN A 94 11.61 -8.51 18.32
C ASN A 94 12.05 -7.95 19.67
N ARG A 95 11.13 -7.28 20.36
CA ARG A 95 11.39 -6.71 21.70
C ARG A 95 12.00 -7.76 22.64
N CYS A 96 13.09 -7.37 23.33
CA CYS A 96 13.85 -8.20 24.27
C CYS A 96 14.72 -9.30 23.65
N PHE A 97 14.99 -9.22 22.34
CA PHE A 97 15.99 -10.04 21.65
C PHE A 97 17.06 -9.16 21.02
N ASP A 98 18.28 -9.69 20.95
CA ASP A 98 19.48 -9.00 20.48
C ASP A 98 20.46 -9.99 19.82
N GLY A 99 21.57 -9.46 19.32
CA GLY A 99 22.59 -10.15 18.57
C GLY A 99 22.28 -10.20 17.07
N PRO A 100 23.26 -10.57 16.24
CA PRO A 100 23.13 -10.56 14.78
C PRO A 100 22.04 -11.51 14.26
N HIS A 101 21.62 -12.47 15.09
CA HIS A 101 20.62 -13.49 14.78
C HIS A 101 19.38 -13.44 15.68
N CYS A 102 19.22 -12.38 16.49
CA CYS A 102 18.14 -12.23 17.47
C CYS A 102 18.00 -13.41 18.46
N SER A 103 19.07 -14.18 18.67
CA SER A 103 19.08 -15.36 19.53
C SER A 103 19.34 -15.01 21.00
N ILE A 104 19.82 -13.81 21.29
CA ILE A 104 20.24 -13.40 22.63
C ILE A 104 19.06 -12.73 23.31
N ARG A 105 18.52 -13.37 24.35
CA ARG A 105 17.49 -12.74 25.18
C ARG A 105 18.10 -11.67 26.06
N THR A 106 17.57 -10.45 26.01
CA THR A 106 18.00 -9.35 26.87
C THR A 106 17.53 -9.60 28.32
N PRO A 107 18.44 -9.73 29.30
CA PRO A 107 18.05 -9.93 30.70
C PRO A 107 17.37 -8.68 31.26
N ASN A 108 16.42 -8.88 32.18
CA ASN A 108 15.64 -7.79 32.82
C ASN A 108 14.94 -6.84 31.83
N CYS A 109 14.58 -7.32 30.64
CA CYS A 109 13.85 -6.52 29.66
C CYS A 109 12.34 -6.50 29.95
N THR A 110 11.77 -5.29 29.96
CA THR A 110 10.33 -5.07 30.14
C THR A 110 9.57 -5.38 28.85
N ALA A 111 8.51 -6.19 28.97
CA ALA A 111 7.57 -6.44 27.89
C ALA A 111 6.86 -5.14 27.48
N ASP A 112 6.68 -4.95 26.18
CA ASP A 112 5.99 -3.80 25.62
C ASP A 112 4.76 -4.26 24.85
N ALA A 113 3.58 -3.88 25.35
CA ALA A 113 2.29 -4.09 24.71
C ALA A 113 1.51 -2.77 24.63
N THR A 114 2.22 -1.64 24.57
CA THR A 114 1.63 -0.30 24.55
C THR A 114 1.05 0.06 23.19
N SER A 115 1.69 -0.39 22.11
CA SER A 115 1.23 -0.18 20.74
C SER A 115 0.20 -1.24 20.33
N GLY A 116 -0.84 -0.82 19.61
CA GLY A 116 -1.75 -1.73 18.91
C GLY A 116 -1.16 -2.25 17.59
N ASP A 117 0.13 -2.57 17.57
CA ASP A 117 0.87 -3.02 16.38
C ASP A 117 0.47 -4.46 16.02
N PRO A 118 -0.12 -4.71 14.84
CA PRO A 118 -0.76 -5.98 14.50
C PRO A 118 0.22 -7.05 13.99
N LEU A 119 1.41 -7.15 14.58
CA LEU A 119 2.46 -8.11 14.17
C LEU A 119 2.04 -9.58 14.32
N PHE A 120 0.99 -9.87 15.11
CA PHE A 120 0.42 -11.22 15.22
C PHE A 120 -0.09 -11.80 13.88
N LEU A 121 -0.29 -10.95 12.86
CA LEU A 121 -0.70 -11.38 11.51
C LEU A 121 0.49 -11.73 10.59
N GLU A 122 1.74 -11.45 10.98
CA GLU A 122 2.92 -11.76 10.18
C GLU A 122 3.00 -13.26 9.77
N PRO A 123 2.78 -14.24 10.67
CA PRO A 123 2.84 -15.65 10.28
C PRO A 123 1.82 -16.04 9.22
N TYR A 124 0.67 -15.34 9.15
CA TYR A 124 -0.31 -15.57 8.09
C TYR A 124 0.28 -15.21 6.73
N TRP A 125 0.90 -14.03 6.59
CA TRP A 125 1.46 -13.59 5.30
C TRP A 125 2.65 -14.41 4.86
N LYS A 126 3.49 -14.86 5.78
CA LYS A 126 4.59 -15.81 5.46
C LYS A 126 4.07 -17.11 4.83
N ARG A 127 2.94 -17.63 5.30
CA ARG A 127 2.30 -18.83 4.71
C ARG A 127 1.66 -18.56 3.34
N HIS A 128 1.42 -17.30 3.00
CA HIS A 128 0.77 -16.90 1.74
C HIS A 128 1.74 -16.12 0.83
N ALA A 129 3.05 -16.24 1.03
CA ALA A 129 4.06 -15.42 0.36
C ALA A 129 3.88 -15.37 -1.17
N ALA A 130 3.76 -16.53 -1.83
CA ALA A 130 3.59 -16.60 -3.28
C ALA A 130 2.26 -15.97 -3.77
N ALA A 131 1.20 -16.00 -2.95
CA ALA A 131 -0.11 -15.46 -3.31
C ALA A 131 -0.22 -13.94 -3.11
N SER A 132 0.63 -13.36 -2.26
CA SER A 132 0.59 -11.94 -1.91
C SER A 132 1.84 -11.14 -2.31
N ALA A 133 2.90 -11.80 -2.79
CA ALA A 133 4.08 -11.11 -3.31
C ALA A 133 3.73 -10.29 -4.55
N VAL A 134 4.31 -9.08 -4.64
CA VAL A 134 4.15 -8.19 -5.79
C VAL A 134 5.51 -7.74 -6.29
N LEU A 135 5.72 -7.83 -7.59
CA LEU A 135 6.85 -7.22 -8.26
C LEU A 135 6.42 -5.87 -8.83
N VAL A 136 7.05 -4.80 -8.37
CA VAL A 136 6.78 -3.44 -8.85
C VAL A 136 7.87 -3.06 -9.86
N PRO A 137 7.59 -3.00 -11.18
CA PRO A 137 8.57 -2.53 -12.15
C PRO A 137 8.90 -1.05 -11.91
N GLY A 138 10.13 -0.63 -12.23
CA GLY A 138 10.60 0.74 -11.97
C GLY A 138 9.83 1.86 -12.69
N TRP A 139 9.00 1.52 -13.67
CA TRP A 139 8.11 2.45 -14.38
C TRP A 139 6.64 2.35 -13.95
N HIS A 140 6.33 1.59 -12.90
CA HIS A 140 4.95 1.44 -12.43
C HIS A 140 4.42 2.78 -11.90
N ARG A 141 3.35 3.28 -12.55
CA ARG A 141 2.57 4.46 -12.10
C ARG A 141 3.41 5.70 -11.76
N LEU A 142 4.37 6.07 -12.62
CA LEU A 142 5.15 7.31 -12.48
C LEU A 142 4.32 8.61 -12.64
N SER A 143 3.11 8.52 -13.19
CA SER A 143 2.18 9.66 -13.36
C SER A 143 1.49 10.02 -12.05
N TYR A 144 1.09 11.30 -11.90
CA TYR A 144 0.23 11.75 -10.80
C TYR A 144 -1.13 11.06 -10.77
N ALA A 145 -1.70 10.79 -11.95
CA ALA A 145 -3.00 10.13 -12.08
C ALA A 145 -2.82 8.61 -12.21
N THR A 146 -3.79 7.86 -11.68
CA THR A 146 -3.77 6.40 -11.65
C THR A 146 -4.62 5.79 -12.77
N THR A 147 -5.94 5.73 -12.61
CA THR A 147 -6.89 5.13 -13.55
C THR A 147 -7.99 6.13 -13.81
N ASP A 148 -8.44 6.30 -15.05
CA ASP A 148 -9.51 7.24 -15.45
C ASP A 148 -9.28 8.70 -15.01
N GLY A 149 -8.03 9.14 -14.91
CA GLY A 149 -7.67 10.49 -14.47
C GLY A 149 -7.80 10.71 -12.95
N LEU A 150 -8.17 9.68 -12.18
CA LEU A 150 -8.32 9.75 -10.72
C LEU A 150 -6.99 9.53 -10.00
N PHE A 151 -6.89 10.05 -8.78
CA PHE A 151 -5.78 9.78 -7.86
C PHE A 151 -5.93 8.46 -7.08
N GLN A 152 -6.96 7.65 -7.40
CA GLN A 152 -7.23 6.37 -6.76
C GLN A 152 -7.39 5.22 -7.77
N SER A 153 -6.88 4.05 -7.40
CA SER A 153 -6.98 2.84 -8.21
C SER A 153 -8.40 2.28 -8.19
N VAL A 154 -9.06 2.23 -9.36
CA VAL A 154 -10.38 1.61 -9.54
C VAL A 154 -10.35 0.12 -9.17
N GLU A 155 -9.26 -0.59 -9.50
CA GLU A 155 -9.12 -1.99 -9.11
C GLU A 155 -9.02 -2.17 -7.60
N LEU A 156 -8.31 -1.28 -6.90
CA LEU A 156 -8.25 -1.34 -5.43
C LEU A 156 -9.65 -1.10 -4.83
N GLU A 157 -10.39 -0.14 -5.38
CA GLU A 157 -11.77 0.12 -4.98
C GLU A 157 -12.66 -1.12 -5.16
N ASN A 158 -12.58 -1.78 -6.33
CA ASN A 158 -13.32 -3.01 -6.62
C ASN A 158 -12.98 -4.13 -5.62
N HIS A 159 -11.70 -4.28 -5.27
CA HIS A 159 -11.25 -5.28 -4.30
C HIS A 159 -11.73 -4.97 -2.87
N ILE A 160 -11.71 -3.71 -2.44
CA ILE A 160 -12.26 -3.29 -1.14
C ILE A 160 -13.77 -3.58 -1.09
N ARG A 161 -14.51 -3.25 -2.15
CA ARG A 161 -15.95 -3.56 -2.24
C ARG A 161 -16.22 -5.05 -2.17
N ARG A 162 -15.44 -5.86 -2.90
CA ARG A 162 -15.54 -7.31 -2.87
C ARG A 162 -15.22 -7.87 -1.47
N LEU A 163 -14.22 -7.32 -0.80
CA LEU A 163 -13.84 -7.71 0.56
C LEU A 163 -14.98 -7.48 1.55
N HIS A 164 -15.57 -6.29 1.57
CA HIS A 164 -16.68 -5.99 2.47
C HIS A 164 -17.92 -6.85 2.20
N ARG A 165 -18.24 -7.12 0.92
CA ARG A 165 -19.32 -8.06 0.56
C ARG A 165 -19.03 -9.49 1.02
N ALA A 166 -17.78 -9.95 0.86
CA ALA A 166 -17.40 -11.31 1.24
C ALA A 166 -17.40 -11.51 2.77
N VAL A 167 -16.98 -10.49 3.53
CA VAL A 167 -17.00 -10.54 5.00
C VAL A 167 -18.40 -10.26 5.54
N GLY A 168 -19.21 -9.48 4.84
CA GLY A 168 -20.55 -9.07 5.27
C GLY A 168 -20.54 -8.03 6.39
N ASN A 169 -19.45 -7.28 6.56
CA ASN A 169 -19.29 -6.31 7.65
C ASN A 169 -19.72 -4.88 7.30
N ALA A 170 -19.90 -4.52 6.03
CA ALA A 170 -20.32 -3.17 5.65
C ALA A 170 -21.08 -3.14 4.32
N VAL A 171 -22.08 -2.26 4.23
CA VAL A 171 -22.76 -1.86 3.01
C VAL A 171 -21.95 -0.78 2.33
N VAL A 172 -21.24 -1.13 1.27
CA VAL A 172 -20.38 -0.18 0.53
C VAL A 172 -20.94 0.16 -0.84
N ASP A 173 -21.87 -0.62 -1.37
CA ASP A 173 -22.50 -0.37 -2.67
C ASP A 173 -23.29 0.94 -2.63
N GLY A 174 -23.18 1.75 -3.69
CA GLY A 174 -23.78 3.09 -3.75
C GLY A 174 -23.03 4.18 -2.96
N LYS A 175 -22.06 3.83 -2.10
CA LYS A 175 -21.21 4.80 -1.39
C LYS A 175 -19.94 5.11 -2.19
N ARG A 176 -19.46 6.35 -2.12
CA ARG A 176 -18.14 6.78 -2.62
C ARG A 176 -17.04 6.28 -1.69
N LEU A 177 -15.97 5.75 -2.28
CA LEU A 177 -14.77 5.35 -1.55
C LEU A 177 -13.67 6.40 -1.76
N VAL A 178 -13.06 6.85 -0.65
CA VAL A 178 -11.93 7.79 -0.65
C VAL A 178 -10.77 7.16 0.12
N PHE A 179 -9.57 7.16 -0.47
CA PHE A 179 -8.37 6.63 0.16
C PHE A 179 -7.55 7.71 0.86
N GLY A 180 -6.85 7.32 1.92
CA GLY A 180 -5.93 8.19 2.63
C GLY A 180 -4.73 7.43 3.17
N ALA A 181 -3.72 8.20 3.56
CA ALA A 181 -2.48 7.76 4.19
C ALA A 181 -2.74 7.26 5.63
N GLY A 182 -3.43 6.12 5.72
CA GLY A 182 -4.01 5.56 6.93
C GLY A 182 -5.31 6.27 7.32
N SER A 183 -6.07 5.64 8.22
CA SER A 183 -7.28 6.24 8.78
C SER A 183 -7.00 7.56 9.50
N THR A 184 -5.79 7.74 10.04
CA THR A 184 -5.34 8.99 10.69
C THR A 184 -5.50 10.23 9.82
N GLN A 185 -5.20 10.17 8.52
CA GLN A 185 -5.40 11.32 7.63
C GLN A 185 -6.90 11.59 7.42
N LEU A 186 -7.67 10.51 7.27
CA LEU A 186 -9.10 10.56 6.96
C LEU A 186 -9.93 11.07 8.16
N ILE A 187 -9.52 10.78 9.40
CA ILE A 187 -10.15 11.31 10.62
C ILE A 187 -10.22 12.83 10.56
N ASN A 188 -9.10 13.50 10.31
CA ASN A 188 -9.09 14.97 10.22
C ASN A 188 -9.82 15.49 8.99
N ALA A 189 -9.67 14.83 7.84
CA ALA A 189 -10.36 15.22 6.61
C ALA A 189 -11.89 15.17 6.78
N LEU A 190 -12.40 14.15 7.48
CA LEU A 190 -13.82 14.00 7.76
C LEU A 190 -14.34 15.05 8.75
N VAL A 191 -13.59 15.33 9.83
CA VAL A 191 -13.95 16.40 10.75
C VAL A 191 -14.06 17.73 10.01
N HIS A 192 -13.08 18.04 9.15
CA HIS A 192 -13.12 19.24 8.34
C HIS A 192 -14.30 19.25 7.35
N ALA A 193 -14.53 18.15 6.62
CA ALA A 193 -15.60 18.06 5.63
C ALA A 193 -17.02 18.14 6.23
N LEU A 194 -17.19 17.69 7.48
CA LEU A 194 -18.46 17.76 8.22
C LEU A 194 -18.64 19.07 8.99
N SER A 195 -17.63 19.96 8.97
CA SER A 195 -17.70 21.26 9.65
C SER A 195 -18.37 22.31 8.77
N PRO A 196 -18.98 23.35 9.38
CA PRO A 196 -19.51 24.49 8.63
C PRO A 196 -18.44 25.14 7.75
N ASP A 197 -18.84 25.58 6.56
CA ASP A 197 -17.97 26.21 5.59
C ASP A 197 -17.52 27.60 6.11
N ALA A 198 -16.25 27.72 6.54
CA ALA A 198 -15.76 28.88 7.30
C ALA A 198 -15.95 30.23 6.58
N ASN A 199 -15.96 30.21 5.25
CA ASN A 199 -16.14 31.41 4.42
C ASN A 199 -17.61 31.77 4.18
N ALA A 200 -18.50 30.77 4.11
CA ALA A 200 -19.94 30.99 3.98
C ALA A 200 -20.59 31.30 5.34
N ALA A 201 -19.95 30.87 6.42
CA ALA A 201 -20.51 30.83 7.77
C ALA A 201 -19.78 31.74 8.76
N ALA A 202 -19.45 32.98 8.37
CA ALA A 202 -18.85 33.97 9.29
C ALA A 202 -19.67 34.23 10.58
N ALA A 203 -20.90 33.71 10.67
CA ALA A 203 -21.78 33.78 11.83
C ALA A 203 -22.07 32.42 12.53
N SER A 204 -21.60 31.28 12.03
CA SER A 204 -21.86 29.97 12.66
C SER A 204 -20.77 29.59 13.66
N PRO A 205 -21.12 29.03 14.82
CA PRO A 205 -20.13 28.50 15.75
C PRO A 205 -19.38 27.31 15.12
N PRO A 206 -18.12 27.05 15.54
CA PRO A 206 -17.37 25.88 15.09
C PRO A 206 -18.12 24.58 15.41
N ALA A 207 -17.95 23.57 14.57
CA ALA A 207 -18.42 22.23 14.88
C ALA A 207 -17.78 21.72 16.17
N ARG A 208 -18.57 21.00 16.96
CA ARG A 208 -18.16 20.49 18.27
C ARG A 208 -17.87 19.00 18.14
N VAL A 209 -16.60 18.65 18.18
CA VAL A 209 -16.16 17.26 18.00
C VAL A 209 -16.13 16.57 19.36
N VAL A 210 -16.74 15.38 19.44
CA VAL A 210 -16.85 14.59 20.67
C VAL A 210 -16.64 13.11 20.41
N ALA A 211 -16.35 12.38 21.49
CA ALA A 211 -16.37 10.92 21.50
C ALA A 211 -16.85 10.40 22.87
N THR A 212 -17.50 9.23 22.90
CA THR A 212 -17.94 8.61 24.15
C THR A 212 -16.75 7.98 24.87
N ALA A 213 -16.51 8.34 26.13
CA ALA A 213 -15.41 7.76 26.91
C ALA A 213 -15.74 6.33 27.39
N PRO A 214 -14.74 5.44 27.46
CA PRO A 214 -13.37 5.61 26.96
C PRO A 214 -13.31 5.57 25.42
N TYR A 215 -12.43 6.35 24.81
CA TYR A 215 -12.27 6.48 23.35
C TYR A 215 -10.80 6.46 22.94
N TYR A 216 -10.54 6.30 21.65
CA TYR A 216 -9.21 6.37 21.04
C TYR A 216 -8.58 7.77 21.23
N PRO A 217 -7.52 7.91 22.05
CA PRO A 217 -6.99 9.23 22.43
C PRO A 217 -6.61 10.17 21.26
N PRO A 218 -6.14 9.66 20.11
CA PRO A 218 -5.83 10.50 18.96
C PRO A 218 -6.98 11.32 18.39
N TYR A 219 -8.24 10.98 18.61
CA TYR A 219 -9.34 11.89 18.23
C TYR A 219 -9.18 13.25 18.92
N ARG A 220 -8.95 13.24 20.23
CA ARG A 220 -8.73 14.47 21.00
C ARG A 220 -7.45 15.17 20.55
N THR A 221 -6.32 14.46 20.51
CA THR A 221 -5.03 15.12 20.25
C THR A 221 -4.96 15.68 18.84
N GLN A 222 -5.50 14.98 17.85
CA GLN A 222 -5.52 15.45 16.46
C GLN A 222 -6.49 16.62 16.29
N THR A 223 -7.73 16.53 16.79
CA THR A 223 -8.68 17.63 16.69
C THR A 223 -8.18 18.89 17.41
N ALA A 224 -7.55 18.74 18.59
CA ALA A 224 -6.97 19.88 19.31
C ALA A 224 -5.72 20.44 18.62
N MET A 225 -4.97 19.62 17.88
CA MET A 225 -3.81 20.09 17.10
C MET A 225 -4.24 20.97 15.92
N PHE A 226 -5.38 20.67 15.30
CA PHE A 226 -5.95 21.43 14.17
C PHE A 226 -7.11 22.36 14.60
N ASP A 227 -7.17 22.72 15.89
CA ASP A 227 -8.21 23.58 16.46
C ASP A 227 -8.25 24.93 15.72
N GLY A 228 -9.43 25.28 15.21
CA GLY A 228 -9.60 26.32 14.19
C GLY A 228 -10.94 27.04 14.26
N ARG A 229 -11.31 27.73 13.18
CA ARG A 229 -12.63 28.38 13.07
C ARG A 229 -13.73 27.38 12.74
N GLU A 230 -13.34 26.28 12.12
CA GLU A 230 -14.21 25.26 11.54
C GLU A 230 -14.74 24.31 12.61
N TYR A 231 -13.87 23.87 13.52
CA TYR A 231 -14.19 22.89 14.55
C TYR A 231 -13.28 23.00 15.76
N ARG A 232 -13.75 22.44 16.88
CA ARG A 232 -13.00 22.32 18.13
C ARG A 232 -13.34 21.02 18.86
N TRP A 233 -12.42 20.57 19.72
CA TRP A 233 -12.67 19.44 20.61
C TRP A 233 -13.53 19.87 21.82
N GLU A 234 -14.65 19.18 22.05
CA GLU A 234 -15.64 19.54 23.08
C GLU A 234 -15.70 18.52 24.24
N GLY A 235 -14.78 17.56 24.27
CA GLY A 235 -14.71 16.57 25.34
C GLY A 235 -15.57 15.34 25.10
N THR A 236 -16.09 14.76 26.18
CA THR A 236 -16.84 13.50 26.11
C THR A 236 -18.28 13.75 25.66
N THR A 237 -18.87 12.75 24.99
CA THR A 237 -20.28 12.80 24.62
C THR A 237 -21.21 13.02 25.82
N ALA A 238 -20.88 12.46 27.00
CA ALA A 238 -21.66 12.67 28.23
C ALA A 238 -21.64 14.13 28.71
N ALA A 239 -20.47 14.79 28.66
CA ALA A 239 -20.36 16.21 29.01
C ALA A 239 -21.10 17.10 28.00
N ALA A 240 -21.04 16.74 26.72
CA ALA A 240 -21.79 17.40 25.66
C ALA A 240 -23.30 17.26 25.83
N TRP A 241 -23.79 16.05 26.15
CA TRP A 241 -25.21 15.76 26.39
C TRP A 241 -25.77 16.55 27.57
N ALA A 242 -24.99 16.71 28.65
CA ALA A 242 -25.39 17.50 29.81
C ALA A 242 -25.62 19.00 29.47
N ASN A 243 -24.95 19.51 28.43
CA ASN A 243 -25.02 20.91 28.01
C ASN A 243 -25.88 21.14 26.73
N ALA A 244 -26.36 20.08 26.08
CA ALA A 244 -27.04 20.18 24.79
C ALA A 244 -28.54 20.50 24.97
N SER A 245 -28.93 21.74 24.67
CA SER A 245 -30.33 22.14 24.56
C SER A 245 -30.96 21.54 23.29
N ARG A 246 -31.37 20.28 23.32
CA ARG A 246 -32.21 19.56 22.31
C ARG A 246 -31.78 19.56 20.82
N ASN A 247 -30.81 20.36 20.39
CA ASN A 247 -30.33 20.41 19.02
C ASN A 247 -28.82 20.11 18.96
N SER A 248 -28.50 18.86 18.61
CA SER A 248 -27.13 18.36 18.46
C SER A 248 -26.58 18.48 17.04
N SER A 249 -27.24 19.24 16.15
CA SER A 249 -26.84 19.37 14.74
C SER A 249 -25.45 19.99 14.52
N SER A 250 -24.89 20.65 15.53
CA SER A 250 -23.54 21.22 15.48
C SER A 250 -22.44 20.27 15.97
N PHE A 251 -22.79 19.04 16.36
CA PHE A 251 -21.83 18.05 16.83
C PHE A 251 -21.38 17.10 15.72
N ILE A 252 -20.10 16.74 15.80
CA ILE A 252 -19.51 15.62 15.08
C ILE A 252 -19.12 14.58 16.13
N GLU A 253 -19.77 13.42 16.11
CA GLU A 253 -19.52 12.33 17.04
C GLU A 253 -18.64 11.25 16.38
N PHE A 254 -17.48 10.98 16.96
CA PHE A 254 -16.73 9.77 16.67
C PHE A 254 -17.38 8.58 17.39
N VAL A 255 -17.74 7.56 16.61
CA VAL A 255 -18.30 6.31 17.11
C VAL A 255 -17.40 5.15 16.67
N THR A 256 -16.53 4.68 17.57
CA THR A 256 -15.66 3.53 17.29
C THR A 256 -16.39 2.24 17.67
N SER A 257 -16.56 1.33 16.71
CA SER A 257 -17.30 0.08 16.94
C SER A 257 -16.69 -1.07 16.13
N PRO A 258 -16.05 -2.07 16.78
CA PRO A 258 -15.72 -2.19 18.20
C PRO A 258 -14.86 -1.04 18.72
N ASN A 259 -15.10 -0.64 19.95
CA ASN A 259 -14.45 0.51 20.56
C ASN A 259 -13.00 0.24 20.98
N ASN A 260 -12.20 1.29 20.96
CA ASN A 260 -10.87 1.31 21.57
C ASN A 260 -10.95 2.13 22.87
N PRO A 261 -10.66 1.54 24.05
CA PRO A 261 -9.94 0.28 24.26
C PRO A 261 -10.79 -0.94 24.61
N ASP A 262 -12.08 -0.77 24.94
CA ASP A 262 -12.87 -1.82 25.63
C ASP A 262 -13.52 -2.86 24.70
N ALA A 263 -13.31 -2.77 23.38
CA ALA A 263 -13.83 -3.68 22.36
C ALA A 263 -15.36 -3.79 22.30
N LEU A 264 -16.10 -2.93 22.99
CA LEU A 264 -17.55 -2.95 22.96
C LEU A 264 -18.07 -2.42 21.62
N LEU A 265 -19.13 -3.02 21.10
CA LEU A 265 -19.87 -2.44 19.99
C LEU A 265 -20.57 -1.16 20.48
N ARG A 266 -20.40 -0.07 19.73
CA ARG A 266 -20.97 1.25 20.05
C ARG A 266 -21.92 1.67 18.95
N ALA A 267 -22.87 2.51 19.34
CA ALA A 267 -23.77 3.23 18.45
C ALA A 267 -23.72 4.73 18.81
N PRO A 268 -24.14 5.61 17.89
CA PRO A 268 -24.23 7.05 18.18
C PRO A 268 -25.11 7.34 19.40
N VAL A 269 -24.67 8.28 20.23
CA VAL A 269 -25.41 8.69 21.44
C VAL A 269 -26.14 10.01 21.21
N LEU A 270 -25.54 10.94 20.47
CA LEU A 270 -26.14 12.23 20.15
C LEU A 270 -27.13 12.10 18.99
N ARG A 271 -28.40 12.46 19.21
CA ARG A 271 -29.41 12.42 18.15
C ARG A 271 -29.23 13.58 17.18
N GLY A 272 -29.09 13.31 15.89
CA GLY A 272 -28.96 14.34 14.85
C GLY A 272 -27.59 15.02 14.78
N SER A 273 -26.57 14.47 15.44
CA SER A 273 -25.17 14.81 15.14
C SER A 273 -24.75 14.24 13.79
N ALA A 274 -23.70 14.81 13.20
CA ALA A 274 -22.94 14.11 12.19
C ALA A 274 -22.13 13.00 12.87
N VAL A 275 -22.07 11.82 12.28
CA VAL A 275 -21.39 10.64 12.84
C VAL A 275 -20.23 10.26 11.95
N ILE A 276 -19.06 10.05 12.55
CA ILE A 276 -17.94 9.36 11.91
C ILE A 276 -17.84 7.99 12.57
N ALA A 277 -18.31 6.94 11.88
CA ALA A 277 -18.27 5.58 12.37
C ALA A 277 -16.89 4.96 12.07
N ASP A 278 -16.06 4.78 13.10
CA ASP A 278 -14.74 4.16 12.97
C ASP A 278 -14.85 2.65 13.19
N HIS A 279 -14.76 1.92 12.08
CA HIS A 279 -14.84 0.48 12.00
C HIS A 279 -13.48 -0.17 11.75
N ALA A 280 -12.39 0.45 12.23
CA ALA A 280 -11.05 -0.13 12.15
C ALA A 280 -11.00 -1.57 12.68
N TYR A 281 -11.79 -1.89 13.71
CA TYR A 281 -11.84 -3.20 14.36
C TYR A 281 -13.06 -4.06 13.96
N TYR A 282 -13.93 -3.63 13.02
CA TYR A 282 -15.15 -4.38 12.69
C TYR A 282 -14.87 -5.54 11.71
N TRP A 283 -14.08 -6.50 12.17
CA TRP A 283 -13.63 -7.67 11.42
C TRP A 283 -13.77 -8.95 12.26
N PRO A 284 -13.93 -10.14 11.64
CA PRO A 284 -14.22 -11.38 12.36
C PRO A 284 -13.23 -11.79 13.45
N HIS A 285 -11.95 -11.41 13.34
CA HIS A 285 -10.93 -11.71 14.35
C HIS A 285 -10.95 -10.77 15.57
N PHE A 286 -11.74 -9.69 15.54
CA PHE A 286 -11.95 -8.80 16.69
C PHE A 286 -13.36 -8.91 17.28
N THR A 287 -14.38 -9.19 16.46
CA THR A 287 -15.77 -9.26 16.93
C THR A 287 -16.66 -10.12 16.03
N HIS A 288 -17.79 -10.55 16.58
CA HIS A 288 -18.85 -11.20 15.82
C HIS A 288 -19.56 -10.16 14.92
N ILE A 289 -19.68 -10.46 13.63
CA ILE A 289 -20.38 -9.61 12.66
C ILE A 289 -21.87 -9.96 12.68
N ALA A 290 -22.65 -9.19 13.45
CA ALA A 290 -24.10 -9.43 13.60
C ALA A 290 -24.91 -8.92 12.39
N ALA A 291 -24.47 -7.82 11.79
CA ALA A 291 -25.07 -7.20 10.60
C ALA A 291 -24.02 -6.31 9.90
N PRO A 292 -24.16 -6.04 8.60
CA PRO A 292 -23.31 -5.08 7.93
C PRO A 292 -23.55 -3.67 8.49
N ALA A 293 -22.47 -2.92 8.73
CA ALA A 293 -22.50 -1.48 9.01
C ALA A 293 -23.06 -0.71 7.79
N ASP A 294 -23.86 0.32 8.00
CA ASP A 294 -24.51 1.11 6.93
C ASP A 294 -24.68 2.58 7.31
N GLU A 295 -23.71 3.11 8.04
CA GLU A 295 -23.65 4.51 8.41
C GLU A 295 -23.30 5.39 7.19
N ASP A 296 -23.67 6.67 7.24
CA ASP A 296 -23.40 7.63 6.15
C ASP A 296 -21.91 7.86 5.94
N VAL A 297 -21.10 7.78 7.01
CA VAL A 297 -19.64 7.92 6.97
C VAL A 297 -19.01 6.79 7.77
N MET A 298 -18.43 5.83 7.07
CA MET A 298 -17.73 4.70 7.67
C MET A 298 -16.23 4.76 7.35
N LEU A 299 -15.40 4.69 8.38
CA LEU A 299 -13.96 4.73 8.30
C LEU A 299 -13.37 3.34 8.54
N PHE A 300 -12.46 2.91 7.66
CA PHE A 300 -11.73 1.65 7.75
C PHE A 300 -10.22 1.86 7.57
N THR A 301 -9.44 0.87 7.97
CA THR A 301 -7.98 0.84 7.78
C THR A 301 -7.54 -0.56 7.35
N MET A 302 -6.46 -0.65 6.58
CA MET A 302 -5.79 -1.92 6.32
C MET A 302 -4.96 -2.41 7.50
N SER A 303 -4.57 -1.52 8.42
CA SER A 303 -3.68 -1.84 9.54
C SER A 303 -4.23 -2.99 10.38
N LYS A 304 -5.49 -2.93 10.79
CA LYS A 304 -6.10 -3.89 11.72
C LYS A 304 -6.56 -5.21 11.08
N PRO A 305 -7.15 -5.25 9.88
CA PRO A 305 -7.55 -6.51 9.27
C PRO A 305 -6.40 -7.31 8.68
N SER A 306 -5.43 -6.63 8.06
CA SER A 306 -4.35 -7.29 7.34
C SER A 306 -3.01 -7.26 8.09
N GLY A 307 -2.84 -6.42 9.09
CA GLY A 307 -1.55 -6.29 9.78
C GLY A 307 -0.58 -5.33 9.09
N HIS A 308 -0.90 -4.83 7.89
CA HIS A 308 -0.04 -3.89 7.14
C HIS A 308 -0.15 -2.46 7.66
N ALA A 309 0.20 -2.25 8.94
CA ALA A 309 0.18 -0.93 9.56
C ALA A 309 1.20 0.03 8.91
N GLY A 310 2.34 -0.48 8.46
CA GLY A 310 3.38 0.29 7.76
C GLY A 310 2.98 0.80 6.37
N SER A 311 2.03 0.14 5.68
CA SER A 311 1.58 0.57 4.33
C SER A 311 0.77 1.86 4.32
N ARG A 312 0.32 2.32 5.49
CA ARG A 312 -0.45 3.57 5.67
C ARG A 312 -1.62 3.68 4.68
N LEU A 313 -2.48 2.66 4.62
CA LEU A 313 -3.68 2.70 3.77
C LEU A 313 -4.96 2.64 4.62
N GLY A 314 -5.78 3.67 4.50
CA GLY A 314 -7.15 3.70 5.03
C GLY A 314 -8.15 4.10 3.94
N CYS A 315 -9.43 3.84 4.21
CA CYS A 315 -10.50 4.28 3.33
C CYS A 315 -11.72 4.77 4.12
N VAL A 316 -12.48 5.67 3.49
CA VAL A 316 -13.82 6.05 3.92
C VAL A 316 -14.82 5.58 2.89
N ALA A 317 -15.95 5.02 3.34
CA ALA A 317 -17.16 4.87 2.55
C ALA A 317 -18.17 5.96 2.97
N THR A 318 -18.64 6.76 2.00
CA THR A 318 -19.55 7.88 2.25
C THR A 318 -20.66 7.98 1.20
N CYS A 319 -21.86 8.41 1.59
CA CYS A 319 -22.99 8.65 0.68
C CYS A 319 -22.73 9.84 -0.28
#